data_AF-A0A9W6NJF9-F1
#
_entry.id   AF-A0A9W6NJF9-F1
#
_cell.length_a   1.000
_cell.length_b   1.000
_cell.length_c   1.000
_cell.angle_alpha   90.00
_cell.angle_beta   90.00
_cell.angle_gamma   90.00
#
_symmetry.space_group_name_H-M   'P 1'
#
loop_
_entity.id
_entity.type
_entity.pdbx_description
1 polymer ?
#
loop_
_entity_poly.entity_id
_entity_poly.type
_entity_poly.pdbx_seq_one_letter_code
_entity_poly.pdbx_strand_id
1 'polypeptide(L)' 'MRFHLDRSAIRISYWLAPQTRVVLLTVFRKSHRVERAEVMQAITAQQTCELGHDEHAPATEAFERKWQ' A
#
# COMPACT_ATOMS: atom_id res chain seq x y z
N MET A 1 -1.20 -5.28 -11.53
CA MET A 1 -0.04 -6.10 -11.10
C MET A 1 -0.44 -6.90 -9.87
N ARG A 2 -0.13 -8.20 -9.79
CA ARG A 2 -0.53 -9.07 -8.66
C ARG A 2 0.74 -9.59 -7.97
N PHE A 3 0.95 -9.17 -6.73
CA PHE A 3 2.10 -9.61 -5.94
C PHE A 3 1.76 -10.93 -5.24
N HIS A 4 2.61 -11.94 -5.41
CA HIS A 4 2.51 -13.19 -4.69
C HIS A 4 3.52 -13.15 -3.54
N LEU A 5 3.09 -12.72 -2.34
CA LEU A 5 3.89 -12.77 -1.12
C LEU A 5 3.49 -14.01 -0.30
N ASP A 6 4.23 -15.08 -0.53
CA ASP A 6 4.11 -16.39 0.13
C ASP A 6 2.68 -16.98 0.15
N ARG A 7 2.46 -18.15 0.76
CA ARG A 7 1.18 -18.91 0.71
C ARG A 7 -0.07 -18.16 1.24
N SER A 8 0.05 -16.91 1.66
CA SER A 8 -1.06 -16.07 2.12
C SER A 8 -1.52 -15.10 1.04
N ALA A 9 -2.83 -14.98 0.85
CA ALA A 9 -3.39 -13.97 -0.04
C ALA A 9 -3.18 -12.56 0.55
N ILE A 10 -2.09 -11.89 0.21
CA ILE A 10 -1.82 -10.50 0.61
C ILE A 10 -2.29 -9.56 -0.50
N ARG A 11 -2.85 -8.42 -0.11
CA ARG A 11 -3.24 -7.33 -1.02
C ARG A 11 -2.42 -6.09 -0.69
N ILE A 12 -1.82 -5.54 -1.73
CA ILE A 12 -1.06 -4.30 -1.68
C ILE A 12 -1.81 -3.28 -2.51
N SER A 13 -2.19 -2.16 -1.91
CA SER A 13 -2.72 -1.01 -2.63
C SER A 13 -1.55 -0.09 -2.99
N TYR A 14 -1.55 0.42 -4.23
CA TYR A 14 -0.50 1.27 -4.73
C TYR A 14 -1.08 2.39 -5.58
N TRP A 15 -0.36 3.50 -5.61
CA TRP A 15 -0.64 4.66 -6.44
C TRP A 15 0.56 4.95 -7.32
N LEU A 16 0.29 5.25 -8.59
CA LEU A 16 1.30 5.67 -9.55
C LEU A 16 1.35 7.20 -9.51
N ALA A 17 2.33 7.71 -8.78
CA ALA A 17 2.58 9.14 -8.72
C ALA A 17 3.32 9.61 -10.00
N PRO A 18 3.28 10.91 -10.31
CA PRO A 18 4.11 11.48 -11.36
C PRO A 18 5.61 11.17 -11.17
N GLN A 19 6.41 11.35 -12.22
CA GLN A 19 7.86 11.05 -12.23
C GLN A 19 8.22 9.58 -11.95
N THR A 20 7.39 8.65 -12.44
CA THR A 20 7.69 7.20 -12.42
C THR A 20 7.83 6.63 -11.00
N ARG A 21 7.10 7.22 -10.03
CA ARG A 21 7.13 6.79 -8.63
C ARG A 21 5.95 5.86 -8.33
N VAL A 22 6.24 4.74 -7.67
CA VAL A 22 5.21 3.82 -7.15
C VAL A 22 5.12 4.03 -5.65
N VAL A 23 4.00 4.54 -5.16
CA VAL A 23 3.73 4.72 -3.73
C VAL A 23 2.90 3.53 -3.26
N LEU A 24 3.44 2.76 -2.31
CA LEU A 24 2.71 1.69 -1.64
C LEU A 24 1.89 2.30 -0.51
N LEU A 25 0.57 2.16 -0.56
CA LEU A 25 -0.34 2.83 0.37
C LEU A 25 -0.64 1.93 1.58
N THR A 26 -1.10 0.70 1.33
CA THR A 26 -1.42 -0.27 2.38
C THR A 26 -1.05 -1.70 1.98
N VAL A 27 -0.65 -2.49 2.96
CA VAL A 27 -0.41 -3.93 2.83
C VAL A 27 -1.27 -4.65 3.86
N PHE A 28 -2.21 -5.48 3.41
CA PHE A 28 -3.09 -6.24 4.29
C PHE A 28 -3.24 -7.69 3.84
N ARG A 29 -3.45 -8.58 4.81
CA ARG A 29 -3.77 -9.97 4.53
C ARG A 29 -5.26 -10.06 4.21
N LYS A 30 -5.59 -10.61 3.05
CA LYS A 30 -6.97 -10.90 2.68
C LYS A 30 -7.54 -11.92 3.66
N SER A 31 -8.45 -11.46 4.50
CA SER A 31 -9.20 -12.22 5.49
C SER A 31 -10.66 -12.43 5.05
N HIS A 32 -11.23 -11.50 4.28
CA HIS A 32 -12.63 -11.55 3.83
C HIS A 32 -12.80 -11.26 2.33
N ARG A 33 -14.00 -11.53 1.80
CA ARG A 33 -14.36 -11.28 0.40
C ARG A 33 -14.57 -9.78 0.11
N VAL A 34 -14.94 -9.01 1.13
CA VAL A 34 -15.21 -7.57 1.09
C VAL A 34 -14.52 -6.91 2.28
N GLU A 35 -13.49 -6.10 2.01
CA GLU A 35 -12.68 -5.43 3.05
C GLU A 35 -12.85 -3.92 2.97
N ARG A 36 -14.03 -3.42 3.31
CA ARG A 36 -14.37 -1.99 3.18
C ARG A 36 -13.47 -1.10 4.06
N ALA A 37 -13.11 -1.56 5.25
CA ALA A 37 -12.22 -0.81 6.15
C ALA A 37 -10.83 -0.60 5.52
N GLU A 38 -10.24 -1.65 4.97
CA GLU A 38 -8.94 -1.59 4.28
C GLU A 38 -8.99 -0.72 3.02
N VAL A 39 -10.11 -0.76 2.28
CA VAL A 39 -10.33 0.11 1.12
C VAL A 39 -10.41 1.57 1.54
N MET A 40 -11.16 1.89 2.60
CA MET A 40 -11.22 3.28 3.11
C MET A 40 -9.86 3.76 3.60
N GLN A 41 -9.12 2.91 4.33
CA GLN A 41 -7.77 3.24 4.78
C GLN A 41 -6.82 3.48 3.60
N ALA A 42 -6.89 2.67 2.54
CA ALA A 42 -6.12 2.88 1.32
C ALA A 42 -6.47 4.20 0.63
N ILE A 43 -7.77 4.57 0.58
CA ILE A 43 -8.22 5.85 0.00
C ILE A 43 -7.70 7.03 0.82
N THR A 44 -7.81 6.98 2.15
CA THR A 44 -7.29 8.04 3.02
C THR A 44 -5.77 8.17 2.88
N ALA A 45 -5.04 7.05 2.86
CA ALA A 45 -3.60 7.05 2.63
C ALA A 45 -3.25 7.66 1.26
N GLN A 46 -4.02 7.35 0.22
CA GLN A 46 -3.85 7.94 -1.11
C GLN A 46 -4.02 9.47 -1.06
N GLN A 47 -5.08 9.97 -0.43
CA GLN A 47 -5.32 11.42 -0.32
C GLN A 47 -4.18 12.13 0.42
N THR A 48 -3.67 11.54 1.50
CA THR A 48 -2.51 12.08 2.23
C THR A 48 -1.26 12.10 1.33
N CYS A 49 -1.02 11.02 0.58
CA CYS A 49 0.11 10.98 -0.34
C CYS A 49 -0.04 11.99 -1.49
N GLU A 50 -1.22 12.12 -2.09
CA GLU A 50 -1.51 13.08 -3.16
C GLU A 50 -1.29 14.54 -2.71
N LEU A 51 -1.60 14.87 -1.46
CA LEU A 51 -1.39 16.22 -0.92
C LEU A 51 0.07 16.55 -0.63
N GLY A 52 0.95 15.56 -0.48
CA GLY A 52 2.34 15.75 -0.05
C GLY A 52 3.41 15.06 -0.89
N HIS A 53 3.06 14.51 -2.07
CA HIS A 53 3.96 13.61 -2.81
C HIS A 53 5.26 14.25 -3.32
N ASP A 54 5.28 15.57 -3.51
CA ASP A 54 6.46 16.30 -3.97
C ASP A 54 7.56 16.32 -2.89
N GLU A 55 7.16 16.29 -1.61
CA GLU A 55 8.07 16.31 -0.46
C GLU A 55 8.47 14.91 0.02
N HIS A 56 7.79 13.86 -0.44
CA HIS A 56 8.12 12.49 -0.08
C HIS A 56 9.46 12.07 -0.71
N ALA A 57 10.49 11.97 0.14
CA ALA A 57 11.73 11.31 -0.20
C ALA A 57 11.49 9.83 -0.55
N PRO A 58 12.36 9.20 -1.36
CA PRO A 58 12.31 7.76 -1.59
C PRO A 58 12.28 6.99 -0.26
N ALA A 59 11.51 5.90 -0.21
CA ALA A 59 11.54 5.01 0.93
C ALA A 59 12.95 4.42 1.11
N THR A 60 13.65 4.85 2.15
CA THR A 60 14.98 4.35 2.53
C THR A 60 14.90 3.22 3.54
N GLU A 61 13.76 3.06 4.20
CA GLU A 61 13.54 2.06 5.24
C GLU A 61 12.71 0.90 4.71
N ALA A 62 13.19 -0.32 4.94
CA ALA A 62 12.45 -1.54 4.66
C ALA A 62 11.52 -1.85 5.85
N PHE A 63 10.21 -1.76 5.64
CA PHE A 63 9.24 -2.16 6.66
C PHE A 63 8.95 -3.67 6.55
N GLU A 64 9.48 -4.45 7.48
CA GLU A 64 9.21 -5.88 7.59
C GLU A 64 8.14 -6.16 8.65
N ARG A 65 6.93 -6.54 8.21
CA ARG A 65 5.91 -7.06 9.12
C ARG A 65 6.15 -8.54 9.35
N LYS A 66 6.62 -8.92 10.55
CA LYS A 66 6.70 -10.33 10.98
C LYS A 66 5.30 -10.88 11.23
N TRP A 67 4.93 -11.90 10.49
CA TRP A 67 3.68 -12.63 10.67
C TRP A 67 3.94 -13.78 11.67
N GLN A 68 3.38 -13.71 12.87
CA GLN A 68 3.24 -14.86 13.78
C GLN A 68 1.95 -15.62 13.48
#